data_AF-A0A0R2X5K0-F1
#
_entry.id   AF-A0A0R2X5K0-F1
#
_cell.length_a   1.000
_cell.length_b   1.000
_cell.length_c   1.000
_cell.angle_alpha   90.00
_cell.angle_beta   90.00
_cell.angle_gamma   90.00
#
_symmetry.space_group_name_H-M   'P 1'
#
loop_
_entity.id
_entity.type
_entity.pdbx_description
1 polymer ?
#
loop_
_entity_poly.entity_id
_entity_poly.type
_entity_poly.pdbx_seq_one_letter_code
_entity_poly.pdbx_strand_id
1 'polypeptide(L)' 'LPQLSSIQRAALLGVIGGPIYIIAVQILGLDLLGLGPWPGGFALVAGIFAFFYQIKPDADEDGDGSAI' A
#
# COMPACT_ATOMS: atom_id res chain seq x y z
N LEU A 1 14.34 16.23 0.69
CA LEU A 1 13.70 15.02 0.14
C LEU A 1 12.24 15.05 0.56
N PRO A 2 11.27 14.96 -0.36
CA PRO A 2 9.85 14.95 0.01
C PRO A 2 9.57 13.77 0.95
N GLN A 3 8.92 14.04 2.08
CA GLN A 3 8.58 12.99 3.03
C GLN A 3 7.29 12.30 2.56
N LEU A 4 7.36 11.00 2.29
CA LEU A 4 6.16 10.21 1.97
C LEU A 4 5.15 10.30 3.11
N SER A 5 3.88 10.54 2.77
CA SER A 5 2.78 10.52 3.74
C SER A 5 2.63 9.13 4.37
N SER A 6 2.05 9.05 5.57
CA SER A 6 1.85 7.76 6.26
C SER A 6 1.11 6.73 5.40
N ILE A 7 0.16 7.19 4.59
CA ILE A 7 -0.60 6.33 3.67
C ILE A 7 0.27 5.89 2.47
N GLN A 8 1.13 6.75 1.93
CA GLN A 8 2.08 6.36 0.87
C GLN A 8 3.05 5.28 1.36
N ARG A 9 3.54 5.43 2.60
CA ARG A 9 4.44 4.45 3.23
C ARG A 9 3.72 3.11 3.45
N ALA A 10 2.49 3.13 3.94
CA ALA A 10 1.69 1.92 4.11
C ALA A 10 1.39 1.23 2.76
N ALA A 11 1.09 2.01 1.73
CA ALA A 11 0.90 1.49 0.37
C ALA A 11 2.16 0.78 -0.15
N LEU A 12 3.33 1.41 -0.01
CA LEU A 12 4.62 0.82 -0.36
C LEU A 12 4.90 -0.47 0.41
N LEU A 13 4.64 -0.49 1.72
CA LEU A 13 4.80 -1.68 2.55
C LEU A 13 3.89 -2.82 2.10
N GLY A 14 2.66 -2.55 1.71
CA GLY A 14 1.75 -3.56 1.17
C GLY A 14 2.23 -4.10 -0.19
N VAL A 15 2.56 -3.21 -1.13
CA VAL A 15 2.97 -3.57 -2.49
C VAL A 15 4.29 -4.36 -2.51
N ILE A 16 5.24 -4.02 -1.64
CA ILE A 16 6.54 -4.69 -1.57
C ILE A 16 6.51 -5.88 -0.61
N GLY A 17 5.92 -5.69 0.57
CA GLY A 17 5.87 -6.70 1.62
C GLY A 17 5.00 -7.90 1.24
N GLY A 18 3.91 -7.70 0.49
CA GLY A 18 3.05 -8.77 0.02
C GLY A 18 3.78 -9.82 -0.82
N PRO A 19 4.42 -9.44 -1.95
CA PRO A 19 5.23 -10.34 -2.76
C PRO A 19 6.39 -10.97 -1.99
N ILE A 20 7.09 -10.21 -1.14
CA ILE A 20 8.17 -10.76 -0.32
C ILE A 20 7.66 -11.89 0.57
N TYR A 21 6.53 -11.70 1.25
CA TYR A 21 5.93 -12.72 2.10
C TYR A 21 5.48 -13.93 1.27
N ILE A 22 4.84 -13.73 0.11
CA ILE A 22 4.45 -14.83 -0.79
C ILE A 22 5.68 -15.65 -1.19
N ILE A 23 6.77 -14.99 -1.58
CA ILE A 23 8.03 -15.66 -1.96
C ILE A 23 8.62 -16.41 -0.76
N ALA A 24 8.61 -15.80 0.43
CA ALA A 24 9.09 -16.44 1.65
C ALA A 24 8.32 -17.74 1.95
N VAL A 25 6.99 -17.72 1.83
CA VAL A 25 6.15 -18.90 2.04
C VAL A 25 6.35 -19.94 0.94
N GLN A 26 6.25 -19.53 -0.32
CA GLN A 26 6.17 -20.47 -1.47
C GLN A 26 7.52 -21.04 -1.87
N ILE A 27 8.59 -20.25 -1.77
CA ILE A 27 9.92 -20.63 -2.26
C ILE A 27 10.82 -21.07 -1.10
N LEU A 28 10.76 -20.36 0.03
CA LEU A 28 11.64 -20.61 1.17
C LEU A 28 10.99 -21.49 2.24
N GLY A 29 9.69 -21.79 2.13
CA GLY A 29 8.94 -22.53 3.15
C GLY A 29 8.79 -21.78 4.48
N LEU A 30 9.06 -20.47 4.50
CA LEU A 30 9.02 -19.62 5.68
C LEU A 30 7.63 -19.04 5.87
N ASP A 31 6.75 -19.80 6.52
CA ASP A 31 5.43 -19.33 6.90
C ASP A 31 5.41 -18.71 8.30
N LEU A 32 5.81 -17.43 8.36
CA LEU A 32 5.91 -16.67 9.60
C LEU A 32 4.57 -16.46 10.31
N LEU A 33 3.45 -16.51 9.57
CA LEU A 33 2.12 -16.29 10.14
C LEU A 33 1.35 -17.60 10.36
N GLY A 34 1.82 -18.72 9.82
CA GLY A 34 1.12 -20.01 9.87
C GLY A 34 -0.16 -20.04 9.03
N LEU A 35 -0.28 -19.13 8.07
CA LEU A 35 -1.48 -18.89 7.28
C LEU A 35 -1.27 -19.27 5.81
N GLY A 36 -0.08 -19.66 5.38
CA GLY A 36 0.25 -19.86 3.98
C GLY A 36 0.36 -18.52 3.23
N PRO A 37 0.28 -18.49 1.89
CA PRO A 37 0.67 -17.31 1.10
C PRO A 37 -0.37 -16.17 1.10
N TRP A 38 -1.60 -16.41 1.56
CA TRP A 38 -2.71 -15.48 1.38
C TRP A 38 -2.52 -14.13 2.09
N PRO A 39 -1.92 -14.00 3.30
CA PRO A 39 -1.67 -12.69 3.91
C PRO A 39 -0.84 -11.76 3.01
N GLY A 40 0.14 -12.30 2.28
CA GLY A 40 0.91 -11.52 1.32
C GLY A 40 0.08 -11.09 0.12
N GLY A 41 -0.89 -11.91 -0.30
CA GLY A 41 -1.88 -11.54 -1.31
C GLY A 41 -2.76 -10.36 -0.88
N PHE A 42 -3.28 -10.38 0.35
CA PHE A 42 -4.06 -9.25 0.87
C PHE A 42 -3.20 -8.00 1.05
N ALA A 43 -1.97 -8.14 1.54
CA ALA A 43 -1.05 -7.00 1.67
C ALA A 43 -0.77 -6.35 0.31
N LEU A 44 -0.55 -7.15 -0.74
CA LEU A 44 -0.37 -6.66 -2.10
C LEU A 44 -1.61 -5.93 -2.60
N VAL A 45 -2.79 -6.56 -2.49
CA VAL A 45 -4.05 -5.97 -2.96
C VAL A 45 -4.35 -4.65 -2.22
N ALA A 46 -4.26 -4.65 -0.89
CA ALA A 46 -4.46 -3.45 -0.08
C ALA A 46 -3.43 -2.35 -0.41
N GLY A 47 -2.17 -2.72 -0.62
CA GLY A 47 -1.12 -1.79 -1.03
C GLY A 47 -1.40 -1.14 -2.38
N ILE A 48 -1.83 -1.94 -3.38
CA ILE A 48 -2.24 -1.46 -4.70
C ILE A 48 -3.41 -0.48 -4.56
N PHE A 49 -4.47 -0.86 -3.83
CA PHE A 49 -5.61 0.03 -3.60
C PHE A 49 -5.20 1.34 -2.94
N ALA A 50 -4.38 1.30 -1.90
CA ALA A 50 -3.90 2.50 -1.21
C ALA A 50 -3.04 3.39 -2.12
N PHE A 51 -2.19 2.78 -2.95
CA PHE A 51 -1.35 3.50 -3.92
C PHE A 51 -2.19 4.24 -4.96
N PHE A 52 -3.18 3.57 -5.55
CA PHE A 52 -4.05 4.18 -6.55
C PHE A 52 -5.09 5.13 -5.97
N TYR A 53 -5.54 4.92 -4.72
CA TYR A 53 -6.44 5.86 -4.04
C TYR A 53 -5.80 7.25 -3.89
N GLN A 54 -4.48 7.30 -3.68
CA GLN A 54 -3.73 8.55 -3.64
C GLN A 54 -3.45 9.19 -5.00
N ILE A 55 -3.61 8.43 -6.09
CA ILE A 55 -3.45 8.96 -7.46
C ILE A 55 -4.71 9.70 -7.91
N LYS A 56 -5.82 9.67 -7.16
CA LYS A 56 -6.93 10.58 -7.44
C LYS A 56 -6.38 12.01 -7.40
N PRO A 57 -6.37 12.74 -8.55
CA PRO A 57 -6.16 14.17 -8.53
C PRO A 57 -7.26 14.75 -7.65
N ASP A 58 -6.94 15.78 -6.87
CA ASP A 58 -7.90 16.55 -6.11
C ASP A 58 -9.16 16.71 -6.97
N ALA A 59 -10.24 16.03 -6.56
CA ALA A 59 -11.54 16.29 -7.14
C ALA A 59 -11.88 17.66 -6.59
N ASP A 60 -11.49 18.70 -7.33
CA ASP A 60 -11.85 20.09 -7.19
C ASP A 60 -12.34 20.43 -5.76
N GLU A 61 -11.43 20.77 -4.85
CA GLU A 61 -11.79 21.69 -3.76
C GLU A 61 -11.99 23.08 -4.37
N ASP A 62 -13.01 23.19 -5.21
CA ASP A 62 -13.73 24.43 -5.49
C ASP A 62 -14.33 24.89 -4.15
N GLY A 63 -13.66 25.84 -3.49
CA GLY A 63 -14.32 26.65 -2.47
C GLY A 63 -13.51 27.15 -1.29
N ASP A 64 -12.29 27.66 -1.47
CA ASP A 64 -11.87 28.80 -0.63
C ASP A 64 -10.87 29.73 -1.34
N GLY A 65 -11.36 30.37 -2.40
CA GLY A 65 -10.88 31.69 -2.78
C GLY A 65 -11.48 32.74 -1.86
N SER A 66 -11.06 32.84 -0.61
CA SER A 66 -11.27 34.04 0.21
C SER A 66 -10.03 34.92 0.16
N ALA A 67 -9.96 35.76 -0.86
CA ALA A 67 -9.17 36.97 -0.82
C ALA A 67 -9.79 37.94 0.20
N ILE A 68 -9.17 38.09 1.37
CA ILE A 68 -9.21 39.31 2.18
C ILE A 68 -7.85 39.51 2.86
#